data_AF-A0A936ZJD0-F1
#
_entry.id   AF-A0A936ZJD0-F1
#
_cell.length_a   1.000
_cell.length_b   1.000
_cell.length_c   1.000
_cell.angle_alpha   90.00
_cell.angle_beta   90.00
_cell.angle_gamma   90.00
#
_symmetry.space_group_name_H-M   'P 1'
#
loop_
_entity.id
_entity.type
_entity.pdbx_description
1 polymer ?
#
loop_
_entity_poly.entity_id
_entity_poly.type
_entity_poly.pdbx_seq_one_letter_code
_entity_poly.pdbx_strand_id
1 'polypeptide(L)'
;MGLTIAPIMPVEDWRDAHRGLLQAAAQQIACIRELDLTVELITHRFTPGSKSVLTGWYPGSGLDMDESTRARKTTKFNTVKYVYTPDVMKEMRAFFEEAVSEYLPAARVLYWT
;
A
#
# COMPACT_ATOMS: atom_id res chain seq x y z
N MET A 1 -2.74 12.33 -14.64
CA MET A 1 -3.11 12.41 -13.20
C MET A 1 -2.47 11.22 -12.49
N GLY A 2 -2.10 11.35 -11.21
CA GLY A 2 -1.53 10.24 -10.43
C GLY A 2 -2.40 9.85 -9.24
N LEU A 3 -2.55 8.55 -8.99
CA LEU A 3 -3.18 7.97 -7.80
C LEU A 3 -2.14 7.15 -7.02
N THR A 4 -1.82 7.59 -5.81
CA THR A 4 -0.94 6.84 -4.90
C THR A 4 -1.80 6.16 -3.83
N ILE A 5 -1.73 4.83 -3.77
CA ILE A 5 -2.39 4.03 -2.73
C ILE A 5 -1.33 3.66 -1.70
N ALA A 6 -1.37 4.38 -0.58
CA ALA A 6 -0.39 4.25 0.50
C ALA A 6 -0.98 4.72 1.85
N PRO A 7 -0.59 4.07 2.97
CA PRO A 7 0.10 2.80 3.05
C PRO A 7 -0.88 1.63 2.86
N ILE A 8 -0.53 0.65 2.03
CA ILE A 8 -1.29 -0.60 1.88
C ILE A 8 -1.00 -1.51 3.07
N MET A 9 -2.05 -1.98 3.74
CA MET A 9 -1.99 -2.84 4.92
C MET A 9 -3.02 -3.98 4.83
N PRO A 10 -2.63 -5.24 5.11
CA PRO A 10 -3.53 -6.38 5.12
C PRO A 10 -4.24 -6.51 6.48
N VAL A 11 -4.97 -5.47 6.88
CA VAL A 11 -5.86 -5.49 8.05
C VAL A 11 -7.14 -6.26 7.74
N GLU A 12 -8.03 -6.44 8.72
CA GLU A 12 -9.34 -7.05 8.49
C GLU A 12 -10.08 -6.35 7.32
N ASP A 13 -10.71 -7.16 6.47
CA ASP A 13 -11.47 -6.74 5.27
C ASP A 13 -10.72 -5.84 4.29
N TRP A 14 -9.38 -5.85 4.30
CA TRP A 14 -8.59 -4.97 3.44
C TRP A 14 -8.94 -5.11 1.96
N ARG A 15 -9.23 -6.32 1.45
CA ARG A 15 -9.59 -6.52 0.05
C ARG A 15 -10.85 -5.73 -0.33
N ASP A 16 -11.92 -5.88 0.44
CA ASP A 16 -13.20 -5.25 0.15
C ASP A 16 -13.11 -3.73 0.30
N ALA A 17 -12.38 -3.25 1.32
CA ALA A 17 -12.10 -1.83 1.48
C ALA A 17 -11.36 -1.24 0.27
N HIS A 18 -10.34 -1.93 -0.26
CA HIS A 18 -9.60 -1.46 -1.42
C HIS A 18 -10.37 -1.60 -2.75
N ARG A 19 -11.24 -2.61 -2.90
CA ARG A 19 -12.20 -2.67 -4.03
C ARG A 19 -13.12 -1.45 -4.01
N GLY A 20 -13.70 -1.14 -2.85
CA GLY A 20 -14.56 0.03 -2.67
C GLY A 20 -13.83 1.35 -2.98
N LEU A 21 -12.58 1.50 -2.54
CA LEU A 21 -11.74 2.66 -2.86
C LEU A 21 -11.55 2.83 -4.37
N LEU A 22 -11.19 1.75 -5.07
CA LEU A 22 -10.94 1.77 -6.52
C LEU A 22 -12.22 2.06 -7.31
N GLN A 23 -13.35 1.47 -6.91
CA GLN A 23 -14.66 1.76 -7.50
C GLN A 23 -15.06 3.22 -7.32
N ALA A 24 -14.90 3.78 -6.11
CA ALA A 24 -15.17 5.18 -5.85
C ALA A 24 -14.27 6.09 -6.67
N ALA A 25 -12.96 5.77 -6.76
CA ALA A 25 -12.02 6.51 -7.60
C ALA A 25 -12.45 6.49 -9.08
N ALA A 26 -12.84 5.32 -9.61
CA ALA A 26 -13.32 5.17 -10.98
C ALA A 26 -14.55 6.04 -11.26
N GLN A 27 -15.50 6.11 -10.33
CA GLN A 27 -16.69 6.97 -10.46
C GLN A 27 -16.35 8.46 -10.52
N GLN A 28 -15.40 8.92 -9.69
CA GLN A 28 -15.01 10.34 -9.64
C GLN A 28 -14.32 10.81 -10.91
N ILE A 29 -13.71 9.89 -11.66
CA ILE A 29 -12.89 10.22 -12.85
C ILE A 29 -13.58 9.85 -14.17
N ALA A 30 -14.77 9.24 -14.11
CA ALA A 30 -15.47 8.66 -15.25
C ALA A 30 -15.78 9.67 -16.38
N CYS A 31 -15.94 10.96 -16.05
CA CYS A 31 -16.25 12.00 -17.03
C CYS A 31 -15.00 12.60 -17.71
N ILE A 32 -13.79 12.23 -17.27
CA ILE A 32 -12.55 12.78 -17.80
C ILE A 32 -12.12 11.99 -19.04
N ARG A 33 -12.27 12.61 -20.21
CA ARG A 33 -11.81 12.04 -21.48
C ARG A 33 -10.29 12.05 -21.57
N GLU A 34 -9.72 11.03 -22.20
CA GLU A 34 -8.28 10.94 -22.50
C GLU A 34 -7.37 11.01 -21.25
N LEU A 35 -7.88 10.53 -20.12
CA LEU A 35 -7.13 10.50 -18.87
C LEU A 35 -5.94 9.54 -18.93
N ASP A 36 -4.71 10.07 -18.94
CA ASP A 36 -3.49 9.30 -18.62
C ASP A 36 -3.36 9.20 -17.10
N LEU A 37 -3.94 8.14 -16.53
CA LEU A 37 -3.87 7.83 -15.11
C LEU A 37 -2.66 6.94 -14.82
N THR A 38 -1.83 7.36 -13.87
CA THR A 38 -0.78 6.52 -13.29
C THR A 38 -1.15 6.09 -11.87
N VAL A 39 -0.78 4.87 -11.50
CA VAL A 39 -1.04 4.32 -10.16
C VAL A 39 0.27 3.88 -9.52
N GLU A 40 0.47 4.28 -8.26
CA GLU A 40 1.60 3.89 -7.42
C GLU A 40 1.08 3.13 -6.20
N LEU A 41 1.62 1.94 -5.94
CA LEU A 41 1.18 1.05 -4.87
C LEU A 41 2.30 0.89 -3.84
N ILE A 42 2.06 1.35 -2.61
CA ILE A 42 3.09 1.43 -1.59
C ILE A 42 2.60 0.75 -0.31
N THR A 43 3.23 -0.36 0.03
CA THR A 43 2.94 -1.08 1.27
C THR A 43 3.46 -0.36 2.49
N HIS A 44 2.78 -0.57 3.61
CA HIS A 44 3.25 -0.10 4.90
C HIS A 44 4.63 -0.67 5.21
N ARG A 45 5.51 0.21 5.69
CA ARG A 45 6.86 -0.13 6.12
C ARG A 45 7.27 0.80 7.25
N PHE A 46 8.19 0.35 8.09
CA PHE A 46 8.69 1.17 9.19
C PHE A 46 10.15 0.85 9.49
N THR A 47 10.82 1.77 10.18
CA THR A 47 12.14 1.58 10.78
C THR A 47 12.01 1.49 12.31
N PRO A 48 13.00 0.91 13.03
CA PRO A 48 13.02 0.95 14.50
C PRO A 48 12.84 2.37 15.05
N GLY A 49 13.48 3.37 14.41
CA GLY A 49 13.37 4.77 14.78
C GLY A 49 11.93 5.29 14.65
N SER A 50 11.27 5.05 13.51
CA SER A 50 9.88 5.49 13.31
C SER A 50 8.90 4.81 14.27
N LYS A 51 9.13 3.53 14.63
CA LYS A 51 8.33 2.80 15.63
C LYS A 51 8.46 3.43 17.01
N SER A 52 9.70 3.72 17.43
CA SER A 52 9.97 4.39 18.71
C SER A 52 9.29 5.76 18.80
N VAL A 53 9.43 6.59 17.76
CA VAL A 53 8.76 7.90 17.68
C VAL A 53 7.24 7.76 17.75
N LEU A 54 6.65 6.88 16.94
CA LEU A 54 5.20 6.71 16.89
C LEU A 54 4.65 6.20 18.22
N THR A 55 5.32 5.24 18.86
CA THR A 55 4.91 4.70 20.16
C THR A 55 5.01 5.76 21.27
N GLY A 56 6.04 6.63 21.20
CA GLY A 56 6.20 7.75 22.14
C GLY A 56 5.10 8.80 22.03
N TRP A 57 4.63 9.11 20.81
CA TRP A 57 3.56 10.09 20.59
C TRP A 57 2.16 9.48 20.77
N TYR A 58 1.98 8.24 20.35
CA TYR A 58 0.69 7.55 20.29
C TYR A 58 0.76 6.15 20.93
N PRO A 59 0.91 6.07 22.27
CA PRO A 59 1.07 4.79 22.95
C PRO A 59 -0.16 3.88 22.84
N GLY A 60 -1.34 4.44 22.54
CA GLY A 60 -2.58 3.69 22.29
C GLY A 60 -2.85 3.39 20.80
N SER A 61 -1.87 3.59 19.92
CA SER A 61 -2.05 3.30 18.49
C SER A 61 -2.25 1.81 18.25
N GLY A 62 -3.31 1.46 17.50
CA GLY A 62 -3.55 0.09 17.02
C GLY A 62 -2.75 -0.29 15.77
N LEU A 63 -1.78 0.53 15.35
CA LEU A 63 -0.98 0.27 14.15
C LEU A 63 -0.04 -0.92 14.36
N ASP A 64 -0.16 -1.96 13.52
CA ASP A 64 0.73 -3.11 13.56
C ASP A 64 2.16 -2.75 13.09
N MET A 65 3.06 -2.67 14.08
CA MET A 65 4.50 -2.49 13.91
C MET A 65 5.29 -3.62 14.58
N ASP A 66 4.72 -4.82 14.69
CA ASP A 66 5.46 -5.99 15.17
C ASP A 66 6.54 -6.38 14.15
N GLU A 67 7.77 -6.53 14.62
CA GLU A 67 8.91 -6.90 13.79
C GLU A 67 8.91 -8.40 13.49
N SER A 68 8.27 -9.21 14.35
CA SER A 68 8.20 -10.67 14.19
C SER A 68 7.34 -11.09 12.99
N THR A 69 6.37 -10.25 12.60
CA THR A 69 5.45 -10.47 11.48
C THR A 69 5.95 -9.82 10.17
N ARG A 70 7.20 -9.32 10.16
CA ARG A 70 7.76 -8.53 9.06
C ARG A 70 9.07 -9.11 8.55
N ALA A 71 9.36 -8.88 7.27
CA ALA A 71 10.66 -9.13 6.70
C ALA A 71 11.59 -7.94 6.93
N ARG A 72 12.77 -8.20 7.52
CA ARG A 72 13.84 -7.22 7.67
C ARG A 72 14.55 -6.98 6.33
N LYS A 73 14.69 -5.71 5.93
CA LYS A 73 15.44 -5.30 4.73
C LYS A 73 16.46 -4.23 5.09
N THR A 74 17.66 -4.35 4.55
CA THR A 74 18.71 -3.33 4.67
C THR A 74 18.63 -2.38 3.49
N THR A 75 18.75 -1.08 3.73
CA THR A 75 18.80 -0.05 2.68
C THR A 75 20.23 0.13 2.15
N LYS A 76 20.38 0.88 1.04
CA LYS A 76 21.69 1.26 0.48
C LYS A 76 22.61 1.97 1.50
N PHE A 77 22.04 2.64 2.49
CA PHE A 77 22.77 3.40 3.52
C PHE A 77 22.93 2.60 4.83
N ASN A 78 22.84 1.26 4.75
CA ASN A 78 22.99 0.34 5.88
C ASN A 78 21.98 0.56 7.02
N THR A 79 20.82 1.17 6.72
CA THR A 79 19.71 1.30 7.66
C THR A 79 18.75 0.13 7.52
N VAL A 80 18.03 -0.22 8.59
CA VAL A 80 17.03 -1.29 8.59
C VAL A 80 15.63 -0.72 8.38
N LYS A 81 14.85 -1.40 7.54
CA LYS A 81 13.40 -1.25 7.46
C LYS A 81 12.71 -2.60 7.54
N TYR A 82 11.47 -2.58 8.01
CA TYR A 82 10.57 -3.72 8.06
C TYR A 82 9.47 -3.53 7.03
N VAL A 83 9.25 -4.56 6.23
CA VAL A 83 8.19 -4.67 5.21
C VAL A 83 7.42 -5.97 5.44
N TYR A 84 6.27 -6.18 4.79
CA TYR A 84 5.58 -7.46 4.89
C TYR A 84 6.43 -8.62 4.35
N THR A 85 6.12 -9.83 4.81
CA THR A 85 6.80 -11.05 4.34
C THR A 85 6.58 -11.26 2.83
N PRO A 86 7.48 -11.98 2.14
CA PRO A 86 7.36 -12.20 0.70
C PRO A 86 6.00 -12.78 0.27
N ASP A 87 5.43 -13.69 1.06
CA ASP A 87 4.15 -14.32 0.77
C ASP A 87 2.99 -13.31 0.83
N VAL A 88 2.95 -12.50 1.89
CA VAL A 88 1.93 -11.45 2.05
C VAL A 88 2.10 -10.36 0.97
N MET A 89 3.34 -10.00 0.64
CA MET A 89 3.62 -9.05 -0.45
C MET A 89 3.12 -9.58 -1.80
N LYS A 90 3.30 -10.87 -2.08
CA LYS A 90 2.83 -11.52 -3.32
C LYS A 90 1.30 -11.56 -3.37
N GLU A 91 0.66 -11.92 -2.27
CA GLU A 91 -0.81 -11.93 -2.14
C GLU A 91 -1.41 -10.55 -2.41
N MET A 92 -0.91 -9.52 -1.74
CA MET A 92 -1.42 -8.16 -1.92
C MET A 92 -1.16 -7.66 -3.35
N ARG A 93 0.04 -7.88 -3.89
CA ARG A 93 0.36 -7.46 -5.26
C ARG A 93 -0.59 -8.07 -6.28
N ALA A 94 -0.84 -9.37 -6.20
CA ALA A 94 -1.76 -10.06 -7.13
C ALA A 94 -3.17 -9.46 -7.06
N PHE A 95 -3.67 -9.21 -5.85
CA PHE A 95 -4.98 -8.56 -5.66
C PHE A 95 -5.03 -7.16 -6.27
N PHE A 96 -4.02 -6.31 -6.05
CA PHE A 96 -4.05 -4.94 -6.58
C PHE A 96 -3.87 -4.89 -8.09
N GLU A 97 -3.04 -5.77 -8.67
CA GLU A 97 -2.92 -5.88 -10.13
C GLU A 97 -4.26 -6.25 -10.77
N GLU A 98 -4.99 -7.21 -10.19
CA GLU A 98 -6.34 -7.60 -10.62
C GLU A 98 -7.34 -6.44 -10.44
N ALA A 99 -7.45 -5.89 -9.23
CA ALA A 99 -8.45 -4.89 -8.90
C ALA A 99 -8.25 -3.57 -9.66
N VAL A 100 -7.00 -3.13 -9.87
CA VAL A 100 -6.72 -1.96 -10.70
C VAL A 100 -7.10 -2.21 -12.16
N SER A 101 -6.80 -3.40 -12.70
CA SER A 101 -7.21 -3.75 -14.06
C SER A 101 -8.74 -3.81 -14.21
N GLU A 102 -9.45 -4.23 -13.17
CA GLU A 102 -10.91 -4.32 -13.16
C GLU A 102 -11.57 -2.93 -13.12
N TYR A 103 -11.17 -2.08 -12.16
CA TYR A 103 -11.87 -0.81 -11.90
C TYR A 103 -11.27 0.40 -12.62
N LEU A 104 -9.98 0.35 -12.97
CA LEU A 104 -9.25 1.45 -13.59
C LEU A 104 -8.48 0.93 -14.83
N PRO A 105 -9.15 0.37 -15.86
CA PRO A 105 -8.50 -0.34 -16.96
C PRO A 105 -7.57 0.52 -17.82
N ALA A 106 -7.75 1.85 -17.81
CA ALA A 106 -6.87 2.79 -18.52
C ALA A 106 -5.63 3.19 -17.70
N ALA A 107 -5.54 2.78 -16.43
CA ALA A 107 -4.44 3.17 -15.56
C ALA A 107 -3.17 2.38 -15.84
N ARG A 108 -2.03 3.06 -15.77
CA ARG A 108 -0.70 2.45 -15.80
C ARG A 108 -0.16 2.32 -14.37
N VAL A 109 -0.02 1.09 -13.89
CA VAL A 109 0.68 0.83 -12.63
C VAL A 109 2.18 1.07 -12.84
N LEU A 110 2.73 2.05 -12.13
CA LEU A 110 4.14 2.42 -12.27
C LEU A 110 5.04 1.49 -11.46
N TYR A 111 4.68 1.21 -10.20
CA TYR A 111 5.46 0.33 -9.34
C TYR A 111 4.67 -0.16 -8.11
N TRP A 112 5.18 -1.24 -7.53
CA TRP A 112 4.77 -1.85 -6.26
C TRP A 112 5.99 -1.91 -5.33
N THR A 113 5.90 -1.38 -4.11
CA THR A 113 7.05 -1.35 -3.17
C THR A 113 6.70 -1.53 -1.70
#